data_AF-A0A7K2PG64-F1
#
_entry.id   AF-A0A7K2PG64-F1
#
_cell.length_a   1.000
_cell.length_b   1.000
_cell.length_c   1.000
_cell.angle_alpha   90.00
_cell.angle_beta   90.00
_cell.angle_gamma   90.00
#
_symmetry.space_group_name_H-M   'P 1'
#
loop_
_entity.id
_entity.type
_entity.pdbx_description
1 polymer ?
#
loop_
_entity_poly.entity_id
_entity_poly.type
_entity_poly.pdbx_seq_one_letter_code
_entity_poly.pdbx_strand_id
1 'polypeptide(L)'
;MAVIAAAQATDGGWTWAQTAALIVPCIALFGAYLTYTLNQRAVRRERRAKTFAEALTAVEEYLEMPYRIRRRPKSSSAVRQQLTDEVSGLLAQMAFHQAWLQIEASAVAGPYATLVATARAEAGAQMNLAWDQPPITTDSGMNLGVPYPRDRSNAARAICIEVMRRHLGERS
;
A
#
# COMPACT_ATOMS: atom_id res chain seq x y z
N MET A 1 43.94 17.03 76.37
CA MET A 1 44.01 16.52 74.99
C MET A 1 42.72 16.90 74.29
N ALA A 2 42.69 18.08 73.68
CA ALA A 2 41.53 18.61 72.98
C ALA A 2 41.54 18.11 71.53
N VAL A 3 40.45 17.47 71.10
CA VAL A 3 40.15 17.32 69.68
C VAL A 3 38.75 17.90 69.47
N ILE A 4 38.73 19.13 68.98
CA ILE A 4 37.53 19.82 68.50
C ILE A 4 37.18 19.13 67.18
N ALA A 5 36.14 18.30 67.19
CA ALA A 5 35.51 17.84 65.96
C ALA A 5 34.72 19.00 65.37
N ALA A 6 35.28 19.67 64.37
CA ALA A 6 34.56 20.64 63.57
C ALA A 6 33.45 19.90 62.81
N ALA A 7 32.21 20.02 63.30
CA ALA A 7 31.03 19.68 62.52
C ALA A 7 30.98 20.63 61.32
N GLN A 8 31.30 20.12 60.14
CA GLN A 8 31.06 20.86 58.90
C GLN A 8 29.54 20.98 58.73
N ALA A 9 29.04 22.20 58.95
CA ALA A 9 27.71 22.58 58.54
C ALA A 9 27.63 22.42 57.02
N THR A 10 26.91 21.40 56.57
CA THR A 10 26.50 21.30 55.17
C THR A 10 25.38 22.33 54.99
N ASP A 11 25.74 23.52 54.50
CA ASP A 11 24.77 24.45 53.94
C ASP A 11 24.15 23.79 52.70
N GLY A 12 23.14 22.96 52.95
CA GLY A 12 22.44 22.12 52.00
C GLY A 12 21.53 22.94 51.09
N GLY A 13 22.12 23.82 50.29
CA GLY A 13 21.43 24.50 49.20
C GLY A 13 21.32 23.56 48.00
N TRP A 14 20.09 23.32 47.54
CA TRP A 14 19.82 22.67 46.25
C TRP A 14 20.72 23.23 45.15
N THR A 15 21.51 22.38 44.50
CA THR A 15 22.50 22.81 43.50
C THR A 15 21.95 22.69 42.08
N TRP A 16 22.49 23.51 41.16
CA TRP A 16 22.23 23.38 39.72
C TRP A 16 22.63 22.00 39.18
N ALA A 17 23.66 21.36 39.76
CA ALA A 17 24.07 20.01 39.41
C ALA A 17 23.00 18.95 39.76
N GLN A 18 22.37 19.06 40.95
CA GLN A 18 21.25 18.18 41.34
C GLN A 18 20.01 18.41 40.48
N THR A 19 19.74 19.68 40.12
CA THR A 19 18.67 20.03 39.17
C THR A 19 18.90 19.37 37.82
N ALA A 20 20.11 19.50 37.27
CA ALA A 20 20.47 18.94 35.97
C ALA A 20 20.43 17.40 35.97
N ALA A 21 20.90 16.77 37.05
CA ALA A 21 20.89 15.31 37.19
C ALA A 21 19.48 14.70 37.15
N LEU A 22 18.45 15.46 37.55
CA LEU A 22 17.05 15.02 37.48
C LEU A 22 16.37 15.43 36.18
N ILE A 23 16.60 16.67 35.71
CA ILE A 23 15.91 17.20 34.53
C ILE A 23 16.42 16.57 33.23
N VAL A 24 17.74 16.35 33.09
CA VAL A 24 18.33 15.84 31.85
C VAL A 24 17.78 14.45 31.49
N PRO A 25 17.71 13.46 32.40
CA PRO A 25 17.07 12.18 32.10
C PRO A 25 15.59 12.30 31.75
N CYS A 26 14.83 13.18 32.41
CA CYS A 26 13.41 13.39 32.11
C CYS A 26 13.21 13.96 30.69
N ILE A 27 14.01 14.95 30.29
CA ILE A 27 13.97 15.51 28.93
C ILE A 27 14.39 14.46 27.91
N ALA A 28 15.44 13.68 28.19
CA ALA A 28 15.90 12.61 27.30
C ALA A 28 14.82 11.53 27.10
N LEU A 29 14.19 11.07 28.19
CA LEU A 29 13.10 10.09 28.13
C LEU A 29 11.87 10.63 27.39
N PHE A 30 11.50 11.89 27.63
CA PHE A 30 10.41 12.53 26.91
C PHE A 30 10.70 12.67 25.41
N GLY A 31 11.92 13.10 25.05
CA GLY A 31 12.37 13.20 23.66
C GLY A 31 12.40 11.84 22.95
N ALA A 32 12.90 10.80 23.64
CA ALA A 32 12.90 9.43 23.13
C ALA A 32 11.47 8.90 22.94
N TYR A 33 10.58 9.13 23.90
CA TYR A 33 9.16 8.75 23.81
C TYR A 33 8.46 9.45 22.64
N LEU A 34 8.63 10.77 22.50
CA LEU A 34 8.03 11.53 21.41
C LEU A 34 8.54 11.03 20.05
N THR A 35 9.85 10.84 19.91
CA THR A 35 10.46 10.30 18.69
C THR A 35 9.93 8.90 18.37
N TYR A 36 9.85 8.02 19.37
CA TYR A 36 9.32 6.68 19.20
C TYR A 36 7.87 6.68 18.71
N THR A 37 7.00 7.49 19.33
CA THR A 37 5.58 7.56 18.94
C THR A 37 5.39 8.11 17.53
N LEU A 38 6.13 9.16 17.14
CA LEU A 38 6.11 9.71 15.79
C LEU A 38 6.62 8.71 14.76
N ASN A 39 7.73 8.02 15.06
CA ASN A 39 8.30 7.00 14.18
C ASN A 39 7.32 5.83 14.01
N GLN A 40 6.70 5.35 15.08
CA GLN A 40 5.74 4.26 15.02
C GLN A 40 4.49 4.63 14.21
N ARG A 41 4.03 5.89 14.28
CA ARG A 41 2.96 6.39 13.42
C ARG A 41 3.37 6.42 11.96
N ALA A 42 4.56 6.93 11.65
CA ALA A 42 5.09 6.97 10.28
C ALA A 42 5.19 5.56 9.68
N VAL A 43 5.75 4.59 10.42
CA VAL A 43 5.87 3.19 9.99
C VAL A 43 4.50 2.55 9.74
N ARG A 44 3.49 2.80 10.59
CA ARG A 44 2.13 2.28 10.37
C ARG A 44 1.49 2.87 9.11
N ARG A 45 1.67 4.17 8.87
CA ARG A 45 1.17 4.85 7.67
C ARG A 45 1.82 4.31 6.41
N GLU A 46 3.14 4.13 6.42
CA GLU A 46 3.90 3.58 5.30
C GLU A 46 3.45 2.15 4.95
N ARG A 47 3.33 1.27 5.96
CA ARG A 47 2.83 -0.11 5.76
C ARG A 47 1.46 -0.14 5.09
N ARG A 48 0.53 0.70 5.55
CA ARG A 48 -0.82 0.80 4.95
C ARG A 48 -0.78 1.35 3.53
N ALA A 49 0.01 2.39 3.28
CA ALA A 49 0.18 2.96 1.95
C ALA A 49 0.74 1.90 0.97
N LYS A 50 1.68 1.07 1.43
CA LYS A 50 2.22 -0.05 0.65
C LYS A 50 1.15 -1.09 0.35
N THR A 51 0.37 -1.54 1.33
CA THR A 51 -0.74 -2.48 1.11
C THR A 51 -1.77 -1.94 0.11
N PHE A 52 -2.09 -0.65 0.17
CA PHE A 52 -2.98 0.00 -0.78
C PHE A 52 -2.39 0.04 -2.19
N ALA A 53 -1.10 0.33 -2.32
CA ALA A 53 -0.40 0.31 -3.59
C ALA A 53 -0.42 -1.10 -4.20
N GLU A 54 -0.10 -2.14 -3.41
CA GLU A 54 -0.13 -3.55 -3.85
C GLU A 54 -1.54 -3.96 -4.32
N ALA A 55 -2.58 -3.57 -3.57
CA ALA A 55 -3.96 -3.85 -3.94
C ALA A 55 -4.36 -3.20 -5.28
N LEU A 56 -3.92 -1.96 -5.53
CA LEU A 56 -4.17 -1.25 -6.79
C LEU A 56 -3.36 -1.87 -7.94
N THR A 57 -2.12 -2.29 -7.70
CA THR A 57 -1.28 -2.96 -8.70
C THR A 57 -1.93 -4.24 -9.21
N ALA A 58 -2.49 -5.07 -8.33
CA ALA A 58 -3.19 -6.29 -8.76
C ALA A 58 -4.35 -6.01 -9.73
N VAL A 59 -5.07 -4.90 -9.54
CA VAL A 59 -6.15 -4.48 -10.45
C VAL A 59 -5.58 -3.98 -11.78
N GLU A 60 -4.52 -3.16 -11.75
CA GLU A 60 -3.87 -2.67 -12.99
C GLU A 60 -3.31 -3.81 -13.82
N GLU A 61 -2.65 -4.78 -13.21
CA GLU A 61 -2.11 -5.95 -13.90
C GLU A 61 -3.24 -6.79 -14.54
N TYR A 62 -4.39 -6.90 -13.87
CA TYR A 62 -5.57 -7.54 -14.45
C TYR A 62 -6.11 -6.74 -15.66
N LEU A 63 -6.16 -5.41 -15.57
CA LEU A 63 -6.57 -4.53 -16.67
C LEU A 63 -5.61 -4.60 -17.87
N GLU A 64 -4.35 -5.01 -17.68
CA GLU A 64 -3.35 -5.21 -18.74
C GLU A 64 -3.50 -6.56 -19.48
N MET A 65 -4.22 -7.54 -18.91
CA MET A 65 -4.36 -8.87 -19.53
C MET A 65 -4.95 -8.88 -20.95
N PRO A 66 -5.92 -8.03 -21.33
CA PRO A 66 -6.38 -7.94 -22.72
C PRO A 66 -5.24 -7.62 -23.71
N TYR A 67 -4.27 -6.80 -23.30
CA TYR A 67 -3.11 -6.48 -24.12
C TYR A 67 -2.16 -7.67 -24.23
N ARG A 68 -1.92 -8.40 -23.13
CA ARG A 68 -1.08 -9.62 -23.14
C ARG A 68 -1.68 -10.69 -24.04
N ILE A 69 -2.99 -10.92 -23.95
CA ILE A 69 -3.71 -11.87 -24.81
C ILE A 69 -3.66 -11.44 -26.28
N ARG A 70 -3.85 -10.15 -26.56
CA ARG A 70 -3.80 -9.62 -27.93
C ARG A 70 -2.42 -9.80 -28.57
N ARG A 71 -1.36 -9.62 -27.77
CA ARG A 71 0.06 -9.74 -28.16
C ARG A 71 0.62 -11.15 -27.99
N ARG A 72 -0.23 -12.16 -27.83
CA ARG A 72 0.23 -13.55 -27.72
C ARG A 72 0.99 -13.96 -29.00
N PRO A 73 2.11 -14.69 -28.87
CA PRO A 73 2.94 -15.07 -30.02
C PRO A 73 2.28 -16.14 -30.90
N LYS A 74 1.41 -16.98 -30.31
CA LYS A 74 0.72 -18.09 -30.99
C LYS A 74 -0.53 -18.53 -30.22
N SER A 75 -1.42 -19.26 -30.89
CA SER A 75 -2.62 -19.86 -30.30
C SER A 75 -2.42 -21.34 -29.95
N SER A 76 -1.39 -21.67 -29.15
CA SER A 76 -1.16 -23.04 -28.65
C SER A 76 -1.83 -23.28 -27.30
N SER A 77 -2.08 -24.55 -26.95
CA SER A 77 -2.63 -24.93 -25.63
C SER A 77 -1.78 -24.42 -24.48
N ALA A 78 -0.45 -24.54 -24.57
CA ALA A 78 0.48 -24.05 -23.56
C ALA A 78 0.36 -22.53 -23.31
N VAL A 79 0.20 -21.71 -24.36
CA VAL A 79 0.04 -20.24 -24.21
C VAL A 79 -1.31 -19.90 -23.60
N ARG A 80 -2.38 -20.63 -23.97
CA ARG A 80 -3.69 -20.48 -23.35
C ARG A 80 -3.65 -20.81 -21.85
N GLN A 81 -2.99 -21.91 -21.50
CA GLN A 81 -2.82 -22.31 -20.10
C GLN A 81 -2.06 -21.24 -19.32
N GLN A 82 -0.89 -20.82 -19.80
CA GLN A 82 -0.09 -19.78 -19.14
C GLN A 82 -0.90 -18.50 -18.89
N LEU A 83 -1.57 -17.96 -19.92
CA LEU A 83 -2.36 -16.73 -19.77
C LEU A 83 -3.55 -16.92 -18.82
N THR A 84 -4.16 -18.10 -18.80
CA THR A 84 -5.26 -18.43 -17.88
C THR A 84 -4.77 -18.52 -16.43
N ASP A 85 -3.60 -19.11 -16.22
CA ASP A 85 -2.97 -19.20 -14.90
C ASP A 85 -2.57 -17.81 -14.39
N GLU A 86 -2.03 -16.94 -15.25
CA GLU A 86 -1.77 -15.53 -14.94
C GLU A 86 -3.05 -14.78 -14.51
N VAL A 87 -4.14 -14.89 -15.29
CA VAL A 87 -5.44 -14.29 -14.94
C VAL A 87 -5.94 -14.81 -13.59
N SER A 88 -5.85 -16.13 -13.37
CA SER A 88 -6.32 -16.77 -12.14
C SER A 88 -5.52 -16.32 -10.92
N GLY A 89 -4.20 -16.17 -11.07
CA GLY A 89 -3.32 -15.62 -10.03
C GLY A 89 -3.69 -14.18 -9.66
N LEU A 90 -3.95 -13.33 -10.65
CA LEU A 90 -4.38 -11.95 -10.43
C LEU A 90 -5.74 -11.86 -9.73
N LEU A 91 -6.70 -12.70 -10.13
CA LEU A 91 -8.00 -12.80 -9.44
C LEU A 91 -7.84 -13.21 -7.98
N ALA A 92 -6.95 -14.16 -7.68
CA ALA A 92 -6.66 -14.58 -6.32
C ALA A 92 -6.02 -13.44 -5.49
N GLN A 93 -5.08 -12.68 -6.06
CA GLN A 93 -4.46 -11.53 -5.39
C GLN A 93 -5.48 -10.42 -5.09
N MET A 94 -6.36 -10.08 -6.05
CA MET A 94 -7.43 -9.12 -5.80
C MET A 94 -8.38 -9.60 -4.70
N ALA A 95 -8.75 -10.88 -4.69
CA ALA A 95 -9.59 -11.47 -3.65
C ALA A 95 -8.91 -11.41 -2.26
N PHE A 96 -7.60 -11.71 -2.20
CA PHE A 96 -6.81 -11.56 -0.99
C PHE A 96 -6.84 -10.12 -0.46
N HIS A 97 -6.54 -9.13 -1.30
CA HIS A 97 -6.57 -7.72 -0.88
C HIS A 97 -7.97 -7.26 -0.49
N GLN A 98 -9.02 -7.76 -1.16
CA GLN A 98 -10.39 -7.46 -0.78
C GLN A 98 -10.71 -7.96 0.63
N ALA A 99 -10.36 -9.21 0.96
CA ALA A 99 -10.55 -9.76 2.30
C ALA A 99 -9.69 -9.03 3.35
N TRP A 100 -8.44 -8.74 3.02
CA TRP A 100 -7.53 -8.00 3.90
C TRP A 100 -8.06 -6.61 4.24
N LEU A 101 -8.54 -5.86 3.24
CA LEU A 101 -9.11 -4.53 3.43
C LEU A 101 -10.41 -4.56 4.26
N GLN A 102 -11.22 -5.61 4.14
CA GLN A 102 -12.40 -5.78 5.00
C GLN A 102 -12.02 -5.89 6.49
N ILE A 103 -10.89 -6.54 6.79
CA ILE A 103 -10.39 -6.74 8.16
C ILE A 103 -9.72 -5.47 8.68
N GLU A 104 -8.78 -4.89 7.92
CA GLU A 104 -7.87 -3.86 8.41
C GLU A 104 -8.31 -2.41 8.09
N ALA A 105 -9.13 -2.23 7.05
CA ALA A 105 -9.49 -0.92 6.50
C ALA A 105 -10.90 -0.90 5.89
N SER A 106 -11.92 -1.25 6.70
CA SER A 106 -13.31 -1.40 6.24
C SER A 106 -13.86 -0.21 5.46
N ALA A 107 -13.44 1.02 5.78
CA ALA A 107 -13.80 2.24 5.05
C ALA A 107 -13.34 2.23 3.57
N VAL A 108 -12.24 1.54 3.26
CA VAL A 108 -11.66 1.42 1.91
C VAL A 108 -12.20 0.19 1.17
N ALA A 109 -12.69 -0.82 1.89
CA ALA A 109 -13.09 -2.10 1.33
C ALA A 109 -14.20 -1.99 0.26
N GLY A 110 -15.20 -1.14 0.48
CA GLY A 110 -16.30 -0.91 -0.48
C GLY A 110 -15.84 -0.29 -1.80
N PRO A 111 -15.12 0.85 -1.77
CA PRO A 111 -14.52 1.44 -2.98
C PRO A 111 -13.59 0.48 -3.73
N TYR A 112 -12.78 -0.30 -3.02
CA TYR A 112 -11.91 -1.30 -3.64
C TYR A 112 -12.71 -2.42 -4.33
N ALA A 113 -13.74 -2.96 -3.68
CA ALA A 113 -14.60 -3.98 -4.28
C ALA A 113 -15.31 -3.45 -5.54
N THR A 114 -15.72 -2.18 -5.54
CA THR A 114 -16.32 -1.52 -6.71
C THR A 114 -15.33 -1.41 -7.87
N LEU A 115 -14.08 -1.03 -7.57
CA LEU A 115 -12.99 -1.00 -8.55
C LEU A 115 -12.76 -2.40 -9.14
N VAL A 116 -12.62 -3.43 -8.30
CA VAL A 116 -12.42 -4.82 -8.77
C VAL A 116 -13.57 -5.28 -9.66
N ALA A 117 -14.82 -5.03 -9.26
CA ALA A 117 -15.99 -5.41 -10.05
C ALA A 117 -16.02 -4.71 -11.42
N THR A 118 -15.67 -3.42 -11.45
CA THR A 118 -15.62 -2.63 -12.68
C THR A 118 -14.51 -3.11 -13.61
N ALA A 119 -13.31 -3.36 -13.07
CA ALA A 119 -12.18 -3.89 -13.82
C ALA A 119 -12.47 -5.27 -14.43
N ARG A 120 -13.12 -6.16 -13.66
CA ARG A 120 -13.57 -7.47 -14.14
C ARG A 120 -14.58 -7.35 -15.29
N ALA A 121 -15.52 -6.40 -15.20
CA ALA A 121 -16.50 -6.19 -16.26
C ALA A 121 -15.87 -5.64 -17.54
N GLU A 122 -14.95 -4.68 -17.45
CA GLU A 122 -14.29 -4.08 -18.62
C GLU A 122 -13.25 -5.02 -19.23
N ALA A 123 -12.23 -5.40 -18.46
CA ALA A 123 -11.16 -6.22 -18.98
C ALA A 123 -11.65 -7.63 -19.34
N GLY A 124 -12.61 -8.21 -18.61
CA GLY A 124 -13.18 -9.51 -18.98
C GLY A 124 -13.78 -9.52 -20.39
N ALA A 125 -14.56 -8.49 -20.74
CA ALA A 125 -15.11 -8.35 -22.09
C ALA A 125 -14.00 -8.14 -23.14
N GLN A 126 -12.98 -7.34 -22.81
CA GLN A 126 -11.85 -7.07 -23.71
C GLN A 126 -10.95 -8.29 -23.91
N MET A 127 -10.76 -9.13 -22.89
CA MET A 127 -10.02 -10.38 -22.99
C MET A 127 -10.71 -11.35 -23.97
N ASN A 128 -12.04 -11.45 -23.91
CA ASN A 128 -12.80 -12.26 -24.87
C ASN A 128 -12.58 -11.77 -26.31
N LEU A 129 -12.74 -10.46 -26.55
CA LEU A 129 -12.49 -9.87 -27.86
C LEU A 129 -11.05 -10.09 -28.34
N ALA A 130 -10.06 -10.03 -27.43
CA ALA A 130 -8.66 -10.26 -27.76
C ALA A 130 -8.37 -11.72 -28.15
N TRP A 131 -9.10 -12.68 -27.57
CA TRP A 131 -8.99 -14.10 -27.94
C TRP A 131 -9.57 -14.39 -29.33
N ASP A 132 -10.65 -13.72 -29.71
CA ASP A 132 -11.29 -13.87 -31.03
C ASP A 132 -10.42 -13.36 -32.19
N GLN A 133 -9.47 -12.46 -31.91
CA GLN A 133 -8.53 -11.95 -32.91
C GLN A 133 -7.40 -12.94 -33.19
N PRO A 134 -6.88 -13.06 -34.43
CA PRO A 134 -5.73 -13.90 -34.72
C PRO A 134 -4.44 -13.41 -34.00
N PRO A 135 -3.49 -14.31 -33.69
CA PRO A 135 -2.17 -13.93 -33.18
C PRO A 135 -1.46 -12.93 -34.09
N ILE A 136 -0.70 -12.02 -33.48
CA ILE A 136 0.15 -11.07 -34.22
C ILE A 136 1.42 -11.79 -34.64
N THR A 137 1.75 -11.71 -35.93
CA THR A 137 2.93 -12.36 -36.53
C THR A 137 3.99 -11.37 -37.02
N THR A 138 3.76 -10.06 -36.85
CA THR A 138 4.66 -8.99 -37.31
C THR A 138 4.84 -7.94 -36.23
N ASP A 139 6.02 -7.32 -36.20
CA ASP A 139 6.35 -6.27 -35.23
C ASP A 139 5.45 -5.04 -35.39
N SER A 140 5.11 -4.67 -36.62
CA SER A 140 4.19 -3.55 -36.89
C SER A 140 2.80 -3.79 -36.31
N GLY A 141 2.35 -5.05 -36.28
CA GLY A 141 1.07 -5.46 -35.69
C GLY A 141 1.02 -5.34 -34.16
N MET A 142 2.16 -5.18 -33.48
CA MET A 142 2.21 -4.99 -32.02
C MET A 142 1.68 -3.62 -31.57
N ASN A 143 1.58 -2.68 -32.51
CA ASN A 143 1.03 -1.34 -32.33
C ASN A 143 -0.50 -1.40 -32.49
N LEU A 144 -1.23 -1.43 -31.38
CA LEU A 144 -2.68 -1.69 -31.38
C LEU A 144 -3.54 -0.47 -31.77
N GLY A 145 -2.95 0.70 -31.96
CA GLY A 145 -3.58 1.92 -32.46
C GLY A 145 -4.55 2.58 -31.48
N VAL A 146 -5.60 1.86 -31.08
CA VAL A 146 -6.62 2.33 -30.13
C VAL A 146 -6.46 1.59 -28.80
N PRO A 147 -6.30 2.31 -27.68
CA PRO A 147 -6.24 1.68 -26.37
C PRO A 147 -7.61 1.09 -26.01
N TYR A 148 -7.61 -0.02 -25.26
CA TYR A 148 -8.84 -0.56 -24.68
C TYR A 148 -9.47 0.50 -23.75
N PRO A 149 -10.80 0.71 -23.83
CA PRO A 149 -11.47 1.69 -23.00
C PRO A 149 -11.37 1.31 -21.51
N ARG A 150 -11.09 2.29 -20.66
CA ARG A 150 -10.92 2.10 -19.20
C ARG A 150 -11.68 3.14 -18.38
N ASP A 151 -12.65 3.83 -18.97
CA ASP A 151 -13.28 5.01 -18.35
C ASP A 151 -13.93 4.67 -17.01
N ARG A 152 -14.64 3.54 -16.92
CA ARG A 152 -15.30 3.16 -15.66
C ARG A 152 -14.28 2.71 -14.63
N SER A 153 -13.29 1.89 -15.01
CA SER A 153 -12.25 1.45 -14.08
C SER A 153 -11.41 2.63 -13.58
N ASN A 154 -11.09 3.60 -14.45
CA ASN A 154 -10.39 4.82 -14.09
C ASN A 154 -11.19 5.68 -13.10
N ALA A 155 -12.49 5.85 -13.34
CA ALA A 155 -13.37 6.58 -12.43
C ALA A 155 -13.46 5.89 -11.05
N ALA A 156 -13.67 4.56 -11.03
CA ALA A 156 -13.71 3.77 -9.80
C ALA A 156 -12.37 3.82 -9.05
N ARG A 157 -11.24 3.81 -9.78
CA ARG A 157 -9.89 3.92 -9.21
C ARG A 157 -9.68 5.27 -8.55
N ALA A 158 -10.10 6.36 -9.19
CA ALA A 158 -9.99 7.70 -8.62
C ALA A 158 -10.74 7.81 -7.27
N ILE A 159 -11.97 7.27 -7.22
CA ILE A 159 -12.77 7.21 -5.98
C ILE A 159 -12.06 6.37 -4.91
N CYS A 160 -11.55 5.19 -5.29
CA CYS A 160 -10.84 4.30 -4.37
C CYS A 160 -9.59 4.99 -3.77
N ILE A 161 -8.79 5.64 -4.61
CA ILE A 161 -7.58 6.38 -4.18
C ILE A 161 -7.94 7.53 -3.24
N GLU A 162 -9.00 8.29 -3.55
CA GLU A 162 -9.43 9.38 -2.67
C GLU A 162 -9.80 8.87 -1.27
N VAL A 163 -10.54 7.77 -1.18
CA VAL A 163 -10.88 7.16 0.11
C VAL A 163 -9.64 6.59 0.82
N MET A 164 -8.71 5.97 0.09
CA MET A 164 -7.42 5.51 0.63
C MET A 164 -6.60 6.67 1.21
N ARG A 165 -6.51 7.81 0.50
CA ARG A 165 -5.78 9.00 0.97
C ARG A 165 -6.40 9.57 2.23
N ARG A 166 -7.73 9.67 2.27
CA ARG A 166 -8.46 10.10 3.46
C ARG A 166 -8.22 9.18 4.65
N HIS A 167 -8.29 7.86 4.43
CA HIS A 167 -8.01 6.87 5.48
C HIS A 167 -6.58 6.96 6.05
N LEU A 168 -5.60 7.30 5.20
CA LEU A 168 -4.21 7.53 5.65
C LEU A 168 -4.04 8.83 6.43
N GLY A 169 -4.90 9.83 6.22
CA GLY A 169 -4.88 11.11 6.93
C GLY A 169 -5.70 11.12 8.23
N GLU A 170 -6.81 10.39 8.30
CA GLU A 170 -7.66 10.31 9.51
C GLU A 170 -7.01 9.51 10.66
N ARG A 171 -5.99 8.70 10.36
CA ARG A 171 -5.32 7.81 11.33
C ARG A 171 -3.83 8.15 11.55
N SER A 172 -3.37 9.32 11.11
CA SER A 172 -2.03 9.87 11.41
C SER A 172 -2.05 10.65 12.73
#